data_AF-A0A5B6VXW4-F1
#
_entry.id   AF-A0A5B6VXW4-F1
#
_cell.length_a   1.000
_cell.length_b   1.000
_cell.length_c   1.000
_cell.angle_alpha   90.00
_cell.angle_beta   90.00
_cell.angle_gamma   90.00
#
_symmetry.space_group_name_H-M   'P 1'
#
loop_
_entity.id
_entity.type
_entity.pdbx_description
1 polymer ?
#
loop_
_entity_poly.entity_id
_entity_poly.type
_entity_poly.pdbx_seq_one_letter_code
_entity_poly.pdbx_strand_id
1 'polypeptide(L)' 'MDLLDPLNKLNVKNKYLLPRIDNLFDQFCGATMFSKIDLRFGYYQLKVKEVDMPKTAFKT' A
#
# COMPACT_ATOMS: atom_id res chain seq x y z
N MET A 1 12.09 -4.81 -16.70
CA MET A 1 11.56 -3.48 -16.31
C MET A 1 11.44 -3.48 -14.80
N ASP A 2 12.40 -2.87 -14.12
CA ASP A 2 12.34 -2.69 -12.67
C ASP A 2 11.19 -1.75 -12.32
N LEU A 3 10.06 -2.32 -11.90
CA LEU A 3 8.80 -1.63 -11.61
C LEU A 3 8.84 -0.77 -10.33
N LEU A 4 10.03 -0.44 -9.81
CA LEU A 4 10.23 0.23 -8.53
C LEU A 4 11.03 1.52 -8.71
N ASP A 5 10.40 2.62 -8.36
CA ASP A 5 11.02 3.95 -8.36
C ASP A 5 12.31 3.98 -7.54
N PRO A 6 13.31 4.79 -7.93
CA PRO A 6 14.57 4.96 -7.19
C PRO A 6 14.38 5.25 -5.70
N LEU A 7 13.33 6.00 -5.35
CA LEU A 7 12.97 6.30 -3.96
C LEU A 7 12.58 5.06 -3.15
N ASN A 8 11.86 4.12 -3.77
CA ASN A 8 11.39 2.91 -3.08
C ASN A 8 12.54 1.91 -2.84
N LYS A 9 13.62 1.99 -3.63
CA LYS A 9 14.86 1.22 -3.42
C LYS A 9 15.68 1.74 -2.22
N LEU A 10 15.57 3.03 -1.90
CA LEU A 10 16.30 3.68 -0.79
C LEU A 10 15.62 3.47 0.57
N ASN A 11 14.32 3.17 0.59
CA ASN A 11 13.56 3.00 1.83
C ASN A 11 13.67 1.56 2.37
N VAL A 12 13.70 1.44 3.71
CA VAL A 12 13.61 0.15 4.39
C VAL A 12 12.24 -0.46 4.09
N LYS A 13 12.23 -1.64 3.48
CA LYS A 13 11.00 -2.36 3.17
C LYS A 13 10.24 -2.66 4.46
N ASN A 14 8.97 -2.26 4.49
CA ASN A 14 8.09 -2.59 5.59
C ASN A 14 7.90 -4.12 5.69
N LYS A 15 7.96 -4.68 6.90
CA LYS A 15 7.85 -6.13 7.17
C LYS A 15 6.42 -6.58 7.49
N TYR A 16 5.41 -5.74 7.23
CA TYR A 16 4.03 -6.19 7.36
C TYR A 16 3.77 -7.34 6.39
N LEU A 17 3.39 -8.48 6.96
CA LEU A 17 3.03 -9.66 6.19
C LEU A 17 1.69 -9.36 5.51
N LEU A 18 1.71 -9.26 4.19
CA LEU A 18 0.46 -9.24 3.43
C LEU A 18 -0.15 -10.65 3.52
N PRO A 19 -1.44 -10.77 3.89
CA PRO A 19 -2.11 -12.05 3.90
C PRO A 19 -2.10 -12.64 2.49
N ARG A 20 -1.97 -13.98 2.40
CA ARG A 20 -2.13 -14.68 1.13
C ARG A 20 -3.56 -14.49 0.64
N ILE A 21 -3.71 -14.34 -0.68
CA ILE A 21 -5.01 -14.09 -1.28
C ILE A 21 -5.99 -15.26 -1.04
N ASP A 22 -5.49 -16.50 -1.02
CA ASP A 22 -6.30 -17.69 -0.74
C ASP A 22 -6.90 -17.64 0.67
N ASN A 23 -6.10 -17.28 1.67
CA ASN A 23 -6.58 -17.12 3.05
C ASN A 23 -7.70 -16.07 3.17
N LEU A 24 -7.68 -15.04 2.31
CA LEU A 24 -8.72 -14.02 2.29
C LEU A 24 -10.00 -14.55 1.62
N PHE A 25 -9.89 -15.33 0.54
CA PHE A 25 -11.03 -15.92 -0.13
C PHE A 25 -11.69 -17.05 0.67
N ASP A 26 -10.90 -17.84 1.42
CA ASP A 26 -11.41 -18.86 2.33
C ASP A 26 -12.36 -18.24 3.37
N GLN A 27 -12.07 -17.03 3.86
CA GLN A 27 -12.94 -16.29 4.79
C GLN A 27 -14.26 -15.85 4.17
N PHE A 28 -14.28 -15.68 2.84
CA PHE A 28 -15.49 -15.29 2.11
C PHE A 28 -16.27 -16.47 1.54
N CYS A 29 -15.84 -17.71 1.83
CA CYS A 29 -16.54 -18.90 1.38
C CYS A 29 -17.98 -18.91 1.92
N GLY A 30 -18.97 -18.87 1.03
CA GLY A 30 -20.40 -18.77 1.37
C GLY A 30 -21.02 -17.37 1.28
N ALA A 31 -20.22 -16.33 1.04
CA ALA A 31 -20.77 -15.02 0.70
C ALA A 31 -21.35 -15.01 -0.72
N THR A 32 -22.57 -14.50 -0.88
CA THR A 32 -23.27 -14.42 -2.18
C THR A 32 -23.21 -13.04 -2.82
N MET A 33 -22.81 -12.03 -2.06
CA MET A 33 -22.71 -10.64 -2.51
C MET A 33 -21.44 -9.99 -1.97
N PHE A 34 -20.76 -9.24 -2.82
CA PHE A 34 -19.51 -8.56 -2.51
C PHE A 34 -19.62 -7.06 -2.83
N SER A 35 -18.99 -6.25 -2.00
CA SER A 35 -18.76 -4.83 -2.28
C SER A 35 -17.26 -4.55 -2.26
N LYS A 36 -16.81 -3.62 -3.10
CA LYS A 36 -15.41 -3.20 -3.17
C LYS A 36 -15.34 -1.71 -2.86
N ILE A 37 -14.49 -1.37 -1.90
CA ILE A 37 -14.18 0.02 -1.56
C ILE A 37 -12.83 0.36 -2.18
N ASP A 38 -12.79 1.46 -2.92
CA ASP A 38 -11.56 1.98 -3.53
C ASP A 38 -10.92 3.00 -2.58
N LEU A 39 -9.68 2.71 -2.16
CA LEU A 39 -8.95 3.52 -1.18
C LEU A 39 -7.80 4.32 -1.81
N ARG A 40 -7.88 4.65 -3.10
CA ARG A 40 -6.84 5.45 -3.79
C ARG A 40 -6.48 6.73 -3.04
N PHE A 41 -7.47 7.40 -2.44
CA PHE A 41 -7.25 8.61 -1.65
C PHE A 41 -6.82 8.37 -0.19
N GLY A 42 -6.82 7.12 0.28
CA GLY A 42 -6.42 6.75 1.64
C GLY A 42 -4.99 7.15 1.98
N TYR A 43 -4.10 7.22 0.98
CA TYR A 43 -2.72 7.69 1.17
C TYR A 43 -2.65 9.15 1.67
N TYR A 44 -3.57 10.01 1.25
CA TYR A 44 -3.59 11.42 1.67
C TYR A 44 -4.12 11.63 3.09
N GLN A 45 -4.80 10.63 3.66
CA GLN A 45 -5.29 10.70 5.04
C GLN A 45 -4.20 10.40 6.07
N LEU A 46 -3.17 9.63 5.67
CA LEU A 46 -2.04 9.29 6.53
C LEU A 46 -0.98 10.40 6.49
N LYS A 47 -0.60 10.91 7.66
CA LYS A 47 0.46 11.92 7.78
C LYS A 47 1.84 11.28 7.62
N VAL A 48 2.66 11.87 6.76
CA VAL A 48 4.09 11.56 6.68
C VAL A 48 4.80 12.16 7.90
N LYS A 49 5.77 11.44 8.46
CA LYS A 49 6.59 11.97 9.55
C LYS A 49 7.39 13.19 9.05
N GLU A 50 7.53 14.21 9.89
CA GLU A 50 8.19 15.47 9.49
C GLU A 50 9.63 15.25 8.98
N VAL A 51 10.36 14.32 9.61
CA VAL A 51 11.73 13.92 9.21
C VAL A 51 11.81 13.28 7.82
N ASP A 52 10.70 12.73 7.33
CA ASP A 52 10.62 12.01 6.05
C ASP A 52 9.98 12.85 4.93
N MET A 53 9.34 13.99 5.25
CA MET A 53 8.80 14.93 4.24
C MET A 53 9.79 15.35 3.14
N PRO A 54 11.07 15.68 3.41
CA PRO A 54 11.99 16.06 2.34
C PRO A 54 12.33 14.90 1.38
N LYS A 55 12.13 13.64 1.80
CA LYS A 55 12.38 12.46 0.96
C LYS A 55 11.32 12.27 -0.13
N THR A 56 10.15 12.89 0.03
CA THR A 56 9.02 12.81 -0.91
C THR A 56 8.96 14.01 -1.86
N ALA A 57 10.03 14.77 -2.01
CA ALA A 57 10.09 15.91 -2.93
C ALA A 57 10.10 15.43 -4.40
N PHE A 58 9.29 16.08 -5.24
CA PHE A 58 9.27 15.87 -6.69
C PHE A 58 9.76 17.13 -7.41
N LYS A 59 10.39 16.94 -8.57
CA LYS A 59 10.73 18.04 -9.49
C LYS A 59 9.69 18.09 -10.60
N THR A 60 9.23 19.30 -10.93
CA THR A 60 8.32 19.56 -12.06
C THR A 60 9.11 19.84 -13.33
#